data_AF-A0A2I0VH99-F1
#
_entry.id   AF-A0A2I0VH99-F1
#
_cell.length_a   1.000
_cell.length_b   1.000
_cell.length_c   1.000
_cell.angle_alpha   90.00
_cell.angle_beta   90.00
_cell.angle_gamma   90.00
#
_symmetry.space_group_name_H-M   'P 1'
#
loop_
_entity.id
_entity.type
_entity.pdbx_description
1 polymer ?
#
loop_
_entity_poly.entity_id
_entity_poly.type
_entity_poly.pdbx_seq_one_letter_code
_entity_poly.pdbx_strand_id
1 'polypeptide(L)'
;MGSSRSRQALAFMFLYCLACPLSQSLVNGLRKVRGVNLGGWLVVERWIKPSLFDEIPNGDMLDGTQVQFKSVTLQKYVSAANGGGMDVTVDRDIPSWWETFKIWRVSENMFQFRCFGGQFLTSRSEGNVILATADMPTVSETYIVERNNTKVHIKLLSGNYLQVWRWSMSI
;
A
#
# COMPACT_ATOMS: atom_id res chain seq x y z
N MET A 1 25.94 -67.30 -14.76
CA MET A 1 24.94 -66.62 -13.89
C MET A 1 25.42 -65.23 -13.48
N GLY A 2 25.44 -64.25 -14.41
CA GLY A 2 26.00 -62.92 -14.11
C GLY A 2 25.35 -61.71 -14.81
N SER A 3 24.36 -61.88 -15.70
CA SER A 3 23.83 -60.76 -16.51
C SER A 3 22.51 -60.15 -16.01
N SER A 4 21.81 -60.78 -15.05
CA SER A 4 20.50 -60.33 -14.56
C SER A 4 20.59 -59.18 -13.54
N ARG A 5 21.59 -59.22 -12.64
CA ARG A 5 21.79 -58.20 -11.59
C ARG A 5 22.15 -56.81 -12.13
N SER A 6 22.89 -56.74 -13.24
CA SER A 6 23.31 -55.48 -13.85
C SER A 6 22.15 -54.73 -14.53
N ARG A 7 21.24 -55.45 -15.20
CA ARG A 7 20.07 -54.85 -15.87
C ARG A 7 19.04 -54.33 -14.87
N GLN A 8 18.87 -55.02 -13.74
CA GLN A 8 18.01 -54.55 -12.65
C GLN A 8 18.58 -53.33 -11.95
N ALA A 9 19.90 -53.27 -11.73
CA ALA A 9 20.56 -52.11 -11.15
C ALA A 9 20.47 -50.86 -12.05
N LEU A 10 20.64 -51.04 -13.36
CA LEU A 10 20.47 -49.95 -14.35
C LEU A 10 19.02 -49.46 -14.43
N ALA A 11 18.05 -50.37 -14.38
CA ALA A 11 16.63 -50.01 -14.34
C ALA A 11 16.25 -49.27 -13.05
N PHE A 12 16.75 -49.69 -11.89
CA PHE A 12 16.56 -49.00 -10.61
C PHE A 12 17.22 -47.62 -10.58
N MET A 13 18.41 -47.47 -11.18
CA MET A 13 19.09 -46.18 -11.34
C MET A 13 18.31 -45.23 -12.27
N PHE A 14 17.76 -45.74 -13.38
CA PHE A 14 16.97 -44.95 -14.32
C PHE A 14 15.61 -44.53 -13.73
N LEU A 15 14.99 -45.39 -12.92
CA LEU A 15 13.77 -45.07 -12.16
C LEU A 15 14.04 -44.03 -11.07
N TYR A 16 15.21 -44.06 -10.43
CA TYR A 16 15.64 -43.02 -9.48
C TYR A 16 15.89 -41.67 -10.16
N CYS A 17 16.41 -41.67 -11.40
CA CYS A 17 16.61 -40.44 -12.18
C CYS A 17 15.29 -39.83 -12.68
N LEU A 18 14.26 -40.64 -12.94
CA LEU A 18 12.91 -40.16 -13.31
C LEU A 18 12.05 -39.77 -12.10
N ALA A 19 12.38 -40.29 -10.91
CA ALA A 19 11.74 -39.96 -9.64
C ALA A 19 12.46 -38.84 -8.87
N CYS A 20 13.30 -38.04 -9.53
CA CYS A 20 13.59 -36.69 -9.05
C CYS A 20 12.36 -35.83 -9.40
N PRO A 21 11.36 -35.65 -8.51
CA PRO A 21 10.46 -34.53 -8.71
C PRO A 21 11.36 -33.30 -8.82
N LEU A 22 11.01 -32.41 -9.76
CA LEU A 22 11.47 -31.03 -9.75
C LEU A 22 11.47 -30.56 -8.30
N SER A 23 12.62 -30.60 -7.66
CA SER A 23 12.80 -30.11 -6.31
C SER A 23 12.94 -28.62 -6.51
N GLN A 24 11.81 -27.98 -6.81
CA GLN A 24 11.67 -26.56 -6.56
C GLN A 24 11.86 -26.45 -5.05
N SER A 25 13.08 -26.11 -4.66
CA SER A 25 13.48 -25.86 -3.28
C SER A 25 12.64 -24.69 -2.78
N LEU A 26 11.44 -24.99 -2.29
CA LEU A 26 10.54 -24.05 -1.66
C LEU A 26 11.08 -23.81 -0.26
N VAL A 27 11.98 -22.85 -0.12
CA VAL A 27 12.43 -22.41 1.19
C VAL A 27 11.30 -21.57 1.78
N ASN A 28 10.53 -22.16 2.69
CA ASN A 28 9.53 -21.49 3.54
C ASN A 28 8.41 -20.71 2.80
N GLY A 29 7.90 -21.23 1.68
CA GLY A 29 6.80 -20.59 0.94
C GLY A 29 7.21 -19.37 0.12
N LEU A 30 8.49 -18.98 0.13
CA LEU A 30 9.00 -17.85 -0.66
C LEU A 30 9.59 -18.36 -1.97
N ARG A 31 9.17 -17.75 -3.09
CA ARG A 31 9.70 -18.04 -4.42
C ARG A 31 11.12 -17.51 -4.53
N LYS A 32 12.06 -18.32 -5.04
CA LYS A 32 13.43 -17.87 -5.33
C LYS A 32 13.40 -16.76 -6.38
N VAL A 33 14.00 -15.60 -6.06
CA VAL A 33 14.08 -14.44 -6.96
C VAL A 33 15.54 -14.16 -7.32
N ARG A 34 15.77 -13.69 -8.55
CA ARG A 34 17.11 -13.23 -8.99
C ARG A 34 17.42 -11.88 -8.36
N GLY A 35 18.69 -11.59 -8.12
CA GLY A 35 19.13 -10.28 -7.62
C GLY A 35 20.54 -9.97 -8.10
N VAL A 36 20.95 -8.71 -8.00
CA VAL A 36 22.32 -8.28 -8.31
C VAL A 36 22.91 -7.53 -7.12
N ASN A 37 24.23 -7.66 -6.95
CA ASN A 37 24.99 -6.87 -6.00
C ASN A 37 25.86 -5.86 -6.79
N LEU A 38 25.74 -4.58 -6.48
CA LEU A 38 26.58 -3.54 -7.07
C LEU A 38 27.25 -2.75 -5.95
N GLY A 39 28.55 -3.03 -5.73
CA GLY A 39 29.34 -2.35 -4.70
C GLY A 39 28.81 -2.55 -3.28
N GLY A 40 28.32 -3.75 -2.95
CA GLY A 40 27.74 -4.06 -1.64
C GLY A 40 26.25 -3.74 -1.50
N TRP A 41 25.63 -3.08 -2.48
CA TRP A 41 24.20 -2.80 -2.49
C TRP A 41 23.39 -3.91 -3.15
N LEU A 42 22.24 -4.24 -2.57
CA LEU A 42 21.20 -5.00 -3.24
C LEU A 42 20.43 -4.06 -4.18
N VAL A 43 20.41 -4.38 -5.47
CA VAL A 43 19.64 -3.60 -6.44
C VAL A 43 18.40 -4.39 -6.85
N VAL A 44 17.25 -3.75 -6.72
CA VAL A 44 15.93 -4.32 -7.02
C VAL A 44 15.28 -3.51 -8.13
N GLU A 45 15.18 -4.10 -9.31
CA GLU A 45 14.65 -3.43 -10.51
C GLU A 45 13.57 -4.28 -11.20
N ARG A 46 12.71 -3.62 -11.99
CA ARG A 46 11.55 -4.24 -12.65
C ARG A 46 11.90 -5.36 -13.63
N TRP A 47 13.15 -5.44 -14.12
CA TRP A 47 13.59 -6.49 -15.03
C TRP A 47 13.87 -7.83 -14.33
N ILE A 48 14.01 -7.83 -12.99
CA ILE A 48 14.22 -9.04 -12.20
C ILE A 48 13.05 -9.99 -12.41
N LYS A 49 13.37 -11.26 -12.69
CA LYS A 49 12.39 -12.32 -12.91
C LYS A 49 12.53 -13.41 -11.84
N PRO A 50 11.41 -13.85 -11.24
CA PRO A 50 10.07 -13.32 -11.46
C PRO A 50 9.91 -11.90 -10.85
N SER A 51 8.95 -11.11 -11.36
CA SER A 51 8.77 -9.71 -10.90
C SER A 51 8.42 -9.67 -9.43
N LEU A 52 8.98 -8.69 -8.71
CA LEU A 52 8.65 -8.38 -7.32
C LEU A 52 7.50 -7.37 -7.21
N PHE A 53 7.08 -6.77 -8.32
CA PHE A 53 6.16 -5.63 -8.33
C PHE A 53 4.78 -5.93 -8.93
N ASP A 54 4.64 -7.02 -9.70
CA ASP A 54 3.43 -7.29 -10.48
C ASP A 54 2.24 -7.71 -9.60
N GLU A 55 2.51 -8.31 -8.43
CA GLU A 55 1.50 -8.87 -7.52
C GLU A 55 1.26 -7.98 -6.29
N ILE A 56 1.69 -6.71 -6.31
CA ILE A 56 1.45 -5.78 -5.19
C ILE A 56 0.00 -5.28 -5.26
N PRO A 57 -0.85 -5.58 -4.25
CA PRO A 57 -2.23 -5.11 -4.24
C PRO A 57 -2.28 -3.59 -4.10
N ASN A 58 -3.20 -2.93 -4.81
CA ASN A 58 -3.27 -1.46 -4.90
C ASN A 58 -1.93 -0.84 -5.36
N GLY A 59 -1.32 -1.38 -6.41
CA GLY A 59 -0.05 -0.91 -6.97
C GLY A 59 -0.08 0.52 -7.52
N ASP A 60 -1.25 1.14 -7.63
CA ASP A 60 -1.44 2.57 -7.91
C ASP A 60 -1.44 3.45 -6.65
N MET A 61 -1.37 2.86 -5.45
CA MET A 61 -1.33 3.53 -4.15
C MET A 61 -0.03 3.20 -3.40
N LEU A 62 1.09 3.32 -4.10
CA LEU A 62 2.42 3.15 -3.51
C LEU A 62 2.90 4.44 -2.84
N ASP A 63 3.90 4.31 -1.98
CA ASP A 63 4.56 5.45 -1.36
C ASP A 63 5.02 6.45 -2.42
N GLY A 64 4.59 7.69 -2.28
CA GLY A 64 4.89 8.78 -3.20
C GLY A 64 3.67 9.25 -3.99
N THR A 65 2.66 8.38 -4.10
CA THR A 65 1.49 8.64 -4.95
C THR A 65 0.74 9.87 -4.47
N GLN A 66 0.49 10.79 -5.40
CA GLN A 66 -0.29 12.00 -5.14
C GLN A 66 -1.78 11.73 -5.39
N VAL A 67 -2.63 12.13 -4.44
CA VAL A 67 -4.08 11.96 -4.51
C VAL A 67 -4.79 13.22 -4.06
N GLN A 68 -6.04 13.35 -4.51
CA GLN A 68 -6.96 14.41 -4.14
C GLN A 68 -8.28 13.77 -3.74
N PHE A 69 -8.87 14.22 -2.65
CA PHE A 69 -10.15 13.71 -2.17
C PHE A 69 -11.25 14.72 -2.45
N LYS A 70 -12.29 14.30 -3.17
CA LYS A 70 -13.49 15.11 -3.42
C LYS A 70 -14.67 14.51 -2.66
N SER A 71 -15.33 15.33 -1.84
CA SER A 71 -16.56 14.94 -1.17
C SER A 71 -17.66 14.69 -2.21
N VAL A 72 -18.29 13.52 -2.13
CA VAL A 72 -19.41 13.16 -3.00
C VAL A 72 -20.60 14.08 -2.78
N THR A 73 -20.90 14.41 -1.53
CA THR A 73 -22.08 15.22 -1.16
C THR A 73 -21.87 16.70 -1.43
N LEU A 74 -20.70 17.24 -1.09
CA LEU A 74 -20.44 18.68 -1.23
C LEU A 74 -19.91 19.06 -2.61
N GLN A 75 -19.38 18.10 -3.37
CA GLN A 75 -18.62 18.36 -4.60
C GLN A 75 -17.43 19.30 -4.40
N LYS A 76 -16.87 19.33 -3.19
CA LYS A 76 -15.69 20.11 -2.81
C LYS A 76 -14.52 19.19 -2.47
N TYR A 77 -13.31 19.69 -2.64
CA TYR A 77 -12.05 19.01 -2.33
C TYR A 77 -11.65 19.22 -0.88
N VAL A 78 -11.03 18.19 -0.31
CA VAL A 78 -10.39 18.22 1.01
C VAL A 78 -9.10 19.04 0.90
N SER A 79 -8.92 20.00 1.79
CA SER A 79 -7.80 20.96 1.82
C SER A 79 -7.13 20.93 3.19
N ALA A 80 -5.80 20.78 3.21
CA ALA A 80 -5.02 21.04 4.42
C ALA A 80 -4.72 22.54 4.50
N ALA A 81 -5.31 23.23 5.48
CA ALA A 81 -5.13 24.67 5.62
C ALA A 81 -3.64 25.03 5.79
N ASN A 82 -3.22 26.10 5.13
CA ASN A 82 -1.82 26.54 5.04
C ASN A 82 -0.85 25.48 4.45
N GLY A 83 -1.37 24.51 3.70
CA GLY A 83 -0.61 23.38 3.16
C GLY A 83 -0.28 22.30 4.19
N GLY A 84 -0.73 22.45 5.43
CA GLY A 84 -0.34 21.66 6.60
C GLY A 84 0.12 22.57 7.74
N GLY A 85 -0.23 22.21 8.98
CA GLY A 85 0.01 22.98 10.20
C GLY A 85 -1.25 23.52 10.88
N MET A 86 -2.44 23.34 10.28
CA MET A 86 -3.73 23.67 10.89
C MET A 86 -4.77 22.56 10.65
N ASP A 87 -6.04 22.94 10.60
CA ASP A 87 -7.21 22.10 10.36
C ASP A 87 -7.37 21.68 8.89
N VAL A 88 -8.20 20.64 8.70
CA VAL A 88 -8.58 20.15 7.38
C VAL A 88 -10.00 20.59 7.06
N THR A 89 -10.17 21.25 5.93
CA THR A 89 -11.46 21.74 5.43
C THR A 89 -11.89 21.00 4.18
N VAL A 90 -13.17 21.11 3.81
CA VAL A 90 -13.73 20.52 2.58
C VAL A 90 -14.57 21.55 1.85
N ASP A 91 -13.91 22.56 1.32
CA ASP A 91 -14.51 23.82 0.84
C ASP A 91 -14.08 24.22 -0.58
N ARG A 92 -13.11 23.53 -1.18
CA ARG A 92 -12.48 23.95 -2.44
C ARG A 92 -13.17 23.40 -3.68
N ASP A 93 -13.43 24.26 -4.66
CA ASP A 93 -13.99 23.85 -5.97
C ASP A 93 -12.96 23.24 -6.91
N ILE A 94 -11.78 23.85 -6.95
CA ILE A 94 -10.68 23.49 -7.84
C ILE A 94 -9.49 23.15 -6.96
N PRO A 95 -8.94 21.92 -7.07
CA PRO A 95 -7.81 21.51 -6.25
C PRO A 95 -6.50 22.08 -6.81
N SER A 96 -5.57 22.34 -5.91
CA SER A 96 -4.20 22.75 -6.19
C SER A 96 -3.26 22.05 -5.21
N TRP A 97 -2.25 22.74 -4.71
CA TRP A 97 -1.23 22.20 -3.83
C TRP A 97 -1.78 21.76 -2.47
N TRP A 98 -2.72 22.50 -1.88
CA TRP A 98 -3.22 22.22 -0.52
C TRP A 98 -4.24 21.08 -0.46
N GLU A 99 -4.83 20.72 -1.60
CA GLU A 99 -5.76 19.60 -1.76
C GLU A 99 -5.07 18.32 -2.25
N THR A 100 -3.75 18.40 -2.48
CA THR A 100 -2.94 17.29 -2.98
C THR A 100 -2.16 16.67 -1.83
N PHE A 101 -2.44 15.40 -1.57
CA PHE A 101 -1.84 14.60 -0.50
C PHE A 101 -0.95 13.51 -1.08
N LYS A 102 0.12 13.15 -0.39
CA LYS A 102 0.93 11.97 -0.70
C LYS A 102 0.50 10.80 0.17
N ILE A 103 0.30 9.64 -0.44
CA ILE A 103 -0.10 8.40 0.26
C ILE A 103 1.14 7.64 0.69
N TRP A 104 1.33 7.45 2.00
CA TRP A 104 2.27 6.47 2.58
C TRP A 104 1.50 5.22 3.01
N ARG A 105 1.96 4.06 2.55
CA ARG A 105 1.35 2.76 2.76
C ARG A 105 1.92 2.12 4.02
N VAL A 106 1.03 1.74 4.93
CA VAL A 106 1.36 0.99 6.15
C VAL A 106 1.08 -0.50 5.95
N SER A 107 -0.03 -0.83 5.28
CA SER A 107 -0.42 -2.20 4.93
C SER A 107 -1.22 -2.22 3.63
N GLU A 108 -1.87 -3.33 3.29
CA GLU A 108 -2.69 -3.45 2.09
C GLU A 108 -3.85 -2.44 2.01
N ASN A 109 -4.48 -2.16 3.16
CA ASN A 109 -5.62 -1.28 3.29
C ASN A 109 -5.38 -0.12 4.25
N MET A 110 -4.22 -0.04 4.91
CA MET A 110 -3.90 1.04 5.85
C MET A 110 -2.91 2.03 5.25
N PHE A 111 -3.26 3.30 5.33
CA PHE A 111 -2.52 4.39 4.72
C PHE A 111 -2.45 5.61 5.64
N GLN A 112 -1.43 6.41 5.41
CA GLN A 112 -1.21 7.72 6.01
C GLN A 112 -1.21 8.75 4.89
N PHE A 113 -1.74 9.94 5.18
CA PHE A 113 -1.84 11.02 4.21
C PHE A 113 -0.95 12.17 4.62
N ARG A 114 0.05 12.47 3.80
CA ARG A 114 0.99 13.56 4.01
C ARG A 114 0.58 14.76 3.18
N CYS A 115 0.40 15.91 3.83
CA CYS A 115 0.05 17.18 3.21
C CYS A 115 1.26 17.75 2.44
N PHE A 116 1.01 18.81 1.67
CA PHE A 116 2.05 19.52 0.91
C PHE A 116 3.21 20.03 1.81
N GLY A 117 2.87 20.61 2.96
CA GLY A 117 3.80 21.12 3.98
C GLY A 117 4.56 20.03 4.74
N GLY A 118 4.19 18.76 4.52
CA GLY A 118 4.89 17.61 5.06
C GLY A 118 4.31 17.00 6.33
N GLN A 119 3.31 17.65 6.93
CA GLN A 119 2.56 17.13 8.06
C GLN A 119 1.58 16.04 7.64
N PHE A 120 1.15 15.20 8.60
CA PHE A 120 0.22 14.11 8.40
C PHE A 120 -1.17 14.46 8.90
N LEU A 121 -2.18 13.87 8.25
CA LEU A 121 -3.57 13.98 8.67
C LEU A 121 -3.79 13.21 9.98
N THR A 122 -4.07 13.93 11.06
CA THR A 122 -4.29 13.38 12.39
C THR A 122 -5.78 13.33 12.71
N SER A 123 -6.23 12.15 13.15
CA SER A 123 -7.51 12.00 13.79
C SER A 123 -7.37 12.12 15.30
N ARG A 124 -8.12 13.04 15.91
CA ARG A 124 -8.17 13.17 17.37
C ARG A 124 -9.50 12.61 17.88
N SER A 125 -9.43 11.80 18.92
CA SER A 125 -10.62 11.26 19.61
C SER A 125 -11.47 12.37 20.24
N GLU A 126 -10.85 13.47 20.64
CA GLU A 126 -11.54 14.69 21.09
C GLU A 126 -11.88 15.59 19.91
N GLY A 127 -13.18 15.78 19.65
CA GLY A 127 -13.70 16.86 18.80
C GLY A 127 -14.16 16.47 17.40
N ASN A 128 -14.01 15.21 16.95
CA ASN A 128 -14.39 14.77 15.59
C ASN A 128 -13.79 15.64 14.46
N VAL A 129 -12.65 16.29 14.72
CA VAL A 129 -11.94 17.14 13.74
C VAL A 129 -10.70 16.39 13.26
N ILE A 130 -10.41 16.55 11.97
CA ILE A 130 -9.16 16.10 11.36
C ILE A 130 -8.21 17.30 11.27
N LEU A 131 -7.00 17.12 11.78
CA LEU A 131 -5.94 18.13 11.76
C LEU A 131 -4.83 17.69 10.81
N ALA A 132 -3.97 18.62 10.42
CA ALA A 132 -2.82 18.37 9.57
C ALA A 132 -1.54 18.88 10.23
N THR A 133 -1.31 18.56 11.51
CA THR A 133 -0.24 19.18 12.33
C THR A 133 0.91 18.24 12.68
N ALA A 134 0.75 16.92 12.51
CA ALA A 134 1.74 15.96 12.97
C ALA A 134 2.93 15.85 12.01
N ASP A 135 4.16 16.06 12.48
CA ASP A 135 5.37 15.90 11.66
C ASP A 135 5.79 14.44 11.46
N MET A 136 5.37 13.56 12.38
CA MET A 136 5.63 12.12 12.34
C MET A 136 4.33 11.36 12.52
N PRO A 137 4.04 10.36 11.68
CA PRO A 137 2.79 9.64 11.78
C PRO A 137 2.88 8.52 12.82
N THR A 138 1.77 8.30 13.51
CA THR A 138 1.55 7.21 14.47
C THR A 138 0.24 6.50 14.16
N VAL A 139 -0.35 5.83 15.15
CA VAL A 139 -1.67 5.20 15.04
C VAL A 139 -2.78 6.21 14.74
N SER A 140 -2.67 7.45 15.23
CA SER A 140 -3.68 8.50 15.06
C SER A 140 -3.73 9.09 13.64
N GLU A 141 -2.65 8.92 12.88
CA GLU A 141 -2.50 9.37 11.48
C GLU A 141 -2.75 8.24 10.47
N THR A 142 -3.08 7.05 10.96
CA THR A 142 -3.25 5.86 10.13
C THR A 142 -4.73 5.57 9.92
N TYR A 143 -5.14 5.43 8.66
CA TYR A 143 -6.52 5.21 8.25
C TYR A 143 -6.64 3.92 7.45
N ILE A 144 -7.79 3.26 7.58
CA ILE A 144 -8.21 2.20 6.69
C ILE A 144 -8.88 2.83 5.46
N VAL A 145 -8.45 2.45 4.27
CA VAL A 145 -9.02 2.93 3.00
C VAL A 145 -9.71 1.75 2.31
N GLU A 146 -11.02 1.84 2.20
CA GLU A 146 -11.85 0.88 1.49
C GLU A 146 -12.20 1.46 0.11
N ARG A 147 -11.70 0.84 -0.95
CA ARG A 147 -11.88 1.32 -2.32
C ARG A 147 -13.06 0.64 -3.02
N ASN A 148 -13.82 1.43 -3.77
CA ASN A 148 -14.80 0.95 -4.73
C ASN A 148 -14.62 1.74 -6.04
N ASN A 149 -13.87 1.17 -6.98
CA ASN A 149 -13.46 1.80 -8.23
C ASN A 149 -12.77 3.16 -8.00
N THR A 150 -13.45 4.26 -8.37
CA THR A 150 -12.94 5.63 -8.22
C THR A 150 -13.33 6.28 -6.90
N LYS A 151 -14.13 5.61 -6.07
CA LYS A 151 -14.56 6.09 -4.76
C LYS A 151 -13.80 5.39 -3.65
N VAL A 152 -13.64 6.08 -2.54
CA VAL A 152 -13.04 5.54 -1.32
C VAL A 152 -13.88 5.90 -0.12
N HIS A 153 -13.95 4.99 0.85
CA HIS A 153 -14.34 5.29 2.20
C HIS A 153 -13.09 5.27 3.08
N ILE A 154 -12.91 6.34 3.85
CA ILE A 154 -11.78 6.47 4.78
C ILE A 154 -12.31 6.25 6.18
N LYS A 155 -11.67 5.34 6.90
CA LYS A 155 -12.12 4.83 8.19
C LYS A 155 -10.99 4.91 9.20
N LEU A 156 -11.35 5.26 10.43
CA LEU A 156 -10.46 5.27 11.59
C LEU A 156 -10.17 3.84 12.04
N LEU A 157 -9.03 3.61 12.69
CA LEU A 157 -8.73 2.30 13.28
C LEU A 157 -9.77 1.87 14.33
N SER A 158 -10.49 2.83 14.93
CA SER A 158 -11.59 2.58 15.86
C SER A 158 -12.86 2.04 15.20
N GLY A 159 -12.98 2.09 13.88
CA GLY A 159 -14.16 1.60 13.15
C GLY A 159 -15.05 2.70 12.56
N ASN A 160 -14.89 3.94 12.99
CA ASN A 160 -15.72 5.07 12.54
C ASN A 160 -15.28 5.58 11.16
N TYR A 161 -16.23 6.05 10.34
CA TYR A 161 -15.93 6.64 9.03
C TYR A 161 -15.70 8.14 9.13
N LEU A 162 -14.78 8.66 8.31
CA LEU A 162 -14.63 10.10 8.13
C LEU A 162 -15.85 10.61 7.37
N GLN A 163 -16.48 11.65 7.91
CA GLN A 163 -17.67 12.26 7.36
C GLN A 163 -17.50 13.77 7.29
N VAL A 164 -18.17 14.38 6.31
CA VAL A 164 -18.19 15.82 6.14
C VAL A 164 -19.60 16.31 6.40
N TRP A 165 -19.73 17.28 7.30
CA TRP A 165 -21.00 17.90 7.63
C TRP A 165 -21.22 19.14 6.77
N ARG A 166 -22.45 19.34 6.31
CA ARG A 166 -22.88 20.61 5.72
C ARG A 166 -23.48 21.46 6.83
N TRP A 167 -22.90 22.60 7.15
CA TRP A 167 -23.60 23.61 7.93
C TRP A 167 -24.75 24.13 7.08
N SER A 168 -25.98 23.67 7.37
CA SER A 168 -27.17 24.34 6.89
C SER A 168 -27.42 25.52 7.83
N MET A 169 -27.13 26.73 7.37
CA MET A 169 -27.79 27.89 7.95
C MET A 169 -29.26 27.78 7.57
N SER A 170 -30.09 27.34 8.51
CA SER A 170 -31.52 27.60 8.45
C SER A 170 -31.69 29.11 8.58
N ILE A 171 -31.90 29.77 7.44
CA ILE A 171 -32.47 31.13 7.37
C ILE A 171 -33.94 31.08 7.75
#